data_AF-A0A955BUY6-F1
#
_entry.id   AF-A0A955BUY6-F1
#
_cell.length_a   1.000
_cell.length_b   1.000
_cell.length_c   1.000
_cell.angle_alpha   90.00
_cell.angle_beta   90.00
_cell.angle_gamma   90.00
#
_symmetry.space_group_name_H-M   'P 1'
#
loop_
_entity.id
_entity.type
_entity.pdbx_description
1 polymer ?
#
loop_
_entity_poly.entity_id
_entity_poly.type
_entity_poly.pdbx_seq_one_letter_code
_entity_poly.pdbx_strand_id
1 'polypeptide(L)'
;MRRTESRNDSTCRLISSAVLLVAVLAATGARGQLVVTELMYDPLDPGDTAWEWIEVYNTGDAIDLDGYYAGRIGDLPPFNPAVNGTLATNTVIPGGSTAVLYRGNLGGPGNYDDQAFRDAWGLSASVPLVAVENWPALTNTGGAAVGFWPTSGVPAAATADDGMGVFKIDNFTDAAFSIDYRTENNFPVSGNGNSIAWSGNGSNQDGLQWSVSTTAGGAITSSAVTQAGEQLNATSDAGSPGVVPAGPAASGLLISEIMYNPRSPEPGWEWVEIYNNTGATIDFNNNYVLHDTTTTADLTAPNIGAGTVANGQAAVLYNADALTMQNMIDAWDPGGALGVNFIGVTSFPALGNGGDTVAIWPSLAAYESDSTVTPRTTTAVAAVQTYDDDGVVWPTDNGDSSVFLLDLSADATDGFNWLLHTAGDFAGGRNAAAAFGSVEIHPGGDVGTPGSFTAGGNDADFDDDGDVDATDLATWEAAFGGAATAATGDADGNGVADGADFLLWQRQYTGALPAVGAVPEPTAVALLLAGLGAVATGLASRRN
;
A
#
# COMPACT_ATOMS: atom_id res chain seq x y z
N MET A 1 -25.96 -69.93 41.80
CA MET A 1 -24.86 -69.48 40.91
C MET A 1 -25.47 -68.73 39.74
N ARG A 2 -25.49 -67.40 39.76
CA ARG A 2 -25.33 -66.51 38.59
C ARG A 2 -25.48 -65.04 39.02
N ARG A 3 -24.62 -64.24 38.41
CA ARG A 3 -24.24 -62.86 38.68
C ARG A 3 -25.39 -61.87 38.72
N THR A 4 -25.32 -60.95 39.68
CA THR A 4 -25.82 -59.57 39.57
C THR A 4 -24.87 -58.78 38.68
N GLU A 5 -25.34 -58.33 37.51
CA GLU A 5 -24.69 -57.31 36.70
C GLU A 5 -25.66 -56.13 36.47
N SER A 6 -25.14 -54.97 36.84
CA SER A 6 -25.64 -53.61 36.63
C SER A 6 -25.90 -53.33 35.14
N ARG A 7 -27.06 -52.74 34.80
CA ARG A 7 -27.27 -52.05 33.52
C ARG A 7 -27.16 -50.55 33.75
N ASN A 8 -26.11 -49.99 33.16
CA ASN A 8 -25.81 -48.60 32.83
C ASN A 8 -26.98 -47.62 32.92
N ASP A 9 -26.81 -46.67 33.85
CA ASP A 9 -27.43 -45.35 33.83
C ASP A 9 -26.29 -44.36 33.54
N SER A 10 -26.04 -44.06 32.26
CA SER A 10 -25.00 -43.12 31.82
C SER A 10 -25.30 -42.61 30.40
N THR A 11 -26.46 -42.00 30.22
CA THR A 11 -26.76 -41.14 29.06
C THR A 11 -27.50 -39.90 29.54
N CYS A 12 -26.88 -39.12 30.42
CA CYS A 12 -27.34 -37.77 30.72
C CYS A 12 -26.20 -36.97 31.36
N ARG A 13 -25.35 -36.34 30.53
CA ARG A 13 -24.42 -35.22 30.82
C ARG A 13 -23.25 -35.27 29.84
N LEU A 14 -23.38 -34.64 28.66
CA LEU A 14 -22.25 -34.24 27.79
C LEU A 14 -22.69 -33.42 26.56
N ILE A 15 -23.71 -32.54 26.68
CA ILE A 15 -24.16 -31.67 25.56
C ILE A 15 -24.11 -30.17 25.93
N SER A 16 -23.33 -29.76 26.94
CA SER A 16 -23.26 -28.32 27.33
C SER A 16 -21.87 -27.71 27.32
N SER A 17 -20.86 -28.36 26.75
CA SER A 17 -19.48 -27.83 26.72
C SER A 17 -18.88 -27.66 25.32
N ALA A 18 -19.54 -28.12 24.26
CA ALA A 18 -19.02 -28.00 22.88
C ALA A 18 -19.44 -26.68 22.19
N VAL A 19 -20.58 -26.09 22.58
CA VAL A 19 -21.08 -24.83 21.97
C VAL A 19 -20.32 -23.61 22.50
N LEU A 20 -19.73 -23.67 23.69
CA LEU A 20 -18.98 -22.56 24.28
C LEU A 20 -17.55 -22.44 23.72
N LEU A 21 -16.97 -23.52 23.18
CA LEU A 21 -15.59 -23.51 22.66
C LEU A 21 -15.50 -22.99 21.22
N VAL A 22 -16.56 -23.16 20.41
CA VAL A 22 -16.61 -22.65 19.02
C VAL A 22 -16.82 -21.13 18.99
N ALA A 23 -17.61 -20.58 19.91
CA ALA A 23 -17.80 -19.13 20.03
C ALA A 23 -16.54 -18.38 20.55
N VAL A 24 -15.70 -19.05 21.35
CA VAL A 24 -14.44 -18.46 21.85
C VAL A 24 -13.34 -18.52 20.79
N LEU A 25 -13.33 -19.50 19.87
CA LEU A 25 -12.39 -19.51 18.75
C LEU A 25 -12.76 -18.54 17.61
N ALA A 26 -14.05 -18.32 17.35
CA ALA A 26 -14.49 -17.32 16.37
C ALA A 26 -14.16 -15.88 16.80
N ALA A 27 -14.26 -15.58 18.11
CA ALA A 27 -13.92 -14.26 18.66
C ALA A 27 -12.41 -13.96 18.66
N THR A 28 -11.54 -14.97 18.58
CA THR A 28 -10.08 -14.76 18.53
C THR A 28 -9.56 -14.46 17.12
N GLY A 29 -10.32 -14.75 16.06
CA GLY A 29 -9.90 -14.51 14.67
C GLY A 29 -10.03 -13.06 14.20
N ALA A 30 -10.98 -12.29 14.76
CA ALA A 30 -11.24 -10.91 14.34
C ALA A 30 -10.22 -9.88 14.89
N ARG A 31 -9.34 -10.27 15.83
CA ARG A 31 -8.40 -9.33 16.47
C ARG A 31 -7.16 -9.15 15.61
N GLY A 32 -6.98 -7.96 15.06
CA GLY A 32 -5.79 -7.60 14.29
C GLY A 32 -5.82 -8.02 12.82
N GLN A 33 -6.94 -8.52 12.31
CA GLN A 33 -7.08 -8.76 10.87
C GLN A 33 -7.33 -7.45 10.10
N LEU A 34 -7.97 -6.46 10.73
CA LEU A 34 -8.12 -5.12 10.16
C LEU A 34 -6.94 -4.25 10.56
N VAL A 35 -6.21 -3.75 9.57
CA VAL A 35 -5.05 -2.87 9.72
C VAL A 35 -5.41 -1.51 9.16
N VAL A 36 -5.26 -0.44 9.93
CA VAL A 36 -5.46 0.93 9.41
C VAL A 36 -4.30 1.27 8.48
N THR A 37 -4.61 1.68 7.25
CA THR A 37 -3.66 1.90 6.16
C THR A 37 -3.58 3.36 5.71
N GLU A 38 -4.67 4.12 5.84
CA GLU A 38 -4.69 5.54 5.50
C GLU A 38 -5.70 6.31 6.37
N LEU A 39 -5.44 7.59 6.63
CA LEU A 39 -6.24 8.44 7.51
C LEU A 39 -6.34 9.88 6.98
N MET A 40 -7.55 10.35 6.68
CA MET A 40 -7.84 11.77 6.51
C MET A 40 -8.44 12.33 7.80
N TYR A 41 -7.65 13.10 8.55
CA TYR A 41 -8.04 13.62 9.87
C TYR A 41 -8.14 15.15 9.93
N ASP A 42 -7.72 15.87 8.89
CA ASP A 42 -7.74 17.34 8.83
C ASP A 42 -8.05 17.83 7.41
N PRO A 43 -9.26 17.58 6.86
CA PRO A 43 -9.65 18.11 5.55
C PRO A 43 -9.61 19.65 5.54
N LEU A 44 -9.41 20.24 4.36
CA LEU A 44 -9.09 21.66 4.18
C LEU A 44 -10.25 22.59 4.56
N ASP A 45 -11.50 22.16 4.39
CA ASP A 45 -12.65 23.03 4.65
C ASP A 45 -12.84 23.31 6.16
N PRO A 46 -12.90 24.60 6.57
CA PRO A 46 -12.95 24.98 7.98
C PRO A 46 -14.34 24.70 8.59
N GLY A 47 -14.53 23.47 9.07
CA GLY A 47 -15.70 22.99 9.82
C GLY A 47 -15.90 21.46 9.83
N ASP A 48 -14.99 20.69 9.23
CA ASP A 48 -15.41 19.58 8.40
C ASP A 48 -14.96 18.20 8.87
N THR A 49 -15.57 17.74 9.96
CA THR A 49 -15.50 16.31 10.30
C THR A 49 -16.23 15.42 9.28
N ALA A 50 -16.98 15.99 8.31
CA ALA A 50 -17.75 15.21 7.32
C ALA A 50 -16.85 14.48 6.33
N TRP A 51 -15.70 15.05 5.98
CA TRP A 51 -14.74 14.45 5.05
C TRP A 51 -13.55 13.78 5.73
N GLU A 52 -13.67 13.53 7.04
CA GLU A 52 -12.78 12.62 7.73
C GLU A 52 -13.09 11.17 7.35
N TRP A 53 -12.04 10.38 7.17
CA TRP A 53 -12.17 8.96 6.86
C TRP A 53 -10.95 8.17 7.33
N ILE A 54 -11.16 6.88 7.55
CA ILE A 54 -10.17 5.88 7.96
C ILE A 54 -10.24 4.76 6.93
N GLU A 55 -9.12 4.44 6.30
CA GLU A 55 -9.00 3.23 5.49
C GLU A 55 -8.47 2.07 6.32
N VAL A 56 -9.07 0.89 6.13
CA VAL A 56 -8.59 -0.36 6.71
C VAL A 56 -8.36 -1.42 5.63
N TYR A 57 -7.31 -2.20 5.78
CA TYR A 57 -7.05 -3.41 5.01
C TYR A 57 -7.38 -4.67 5.84
N ASN A 58 -8.12 -5.61 5.24
CA ASN A 58 -8.46 -6.87 5.88
C ASN A 58 -7.48 -7.98 5.49
N THR A 59 -6.57 -8.32 6.40
CA THR A 59 -5.56 -9.39 6.25
C THR A 59 -6.12 -10.80 6.51
N GLY A 60 -7.40 -10.93 6.89
CA GLY A 60 -8.01 -12.20 7.29
C GLY A 60 -9.25 -12.56 6.47
N ASP A 61 -10.15 -13.34 7.07
CA ASP A 61 -11.43 -13.70 6.45
C ASP A 61 -12.36 -12.47 6.39
N ALA A 62 -13.39 -12.54 5.53
CA ALA A 62 -14.40 -11.49 5.44
C ALA A 62 -15.02 -11.14 6.81
N ILE A 63 -15.17 -9.85 7.10
CA ILE A 63 -15.67 -9.33 8.38
C ILE A 63 -16.83 -8.37 8.18
N ASP A 64 -17.88 -8.53 8.99
CA ASP A 64 -19.02 -7.61 8.99
C ASP A 64 -18.89 -6.62 10.16
N LEU A 65 -18.84 -5.33 9.84
CA LEU A 65 -18.75 -4.25 10.82
C LEU A 65 -20.12 -3.81 11.37
N ASP A 66 -21.24 -4.40 10.94
CA ASP A 66 -22.56 -4.06 11.48
C ASP A 66 -22.60 -4.21 13.02
N GLY A 67 -23.04 -3.14 13.70
CA GLY A 67 -23.14 -3.07 15.14
C GLY A 67 -21.82 -2.79 15.87
N TYR A 68 -20.73 -2.48 15.16
CA TYR A 68 -19.47 -2.11 15.79
C TYR A 68 -19.57 -0.77 16.50
N TYR A 69 -18.86 -0.64 17.62
CA TYR A 69 -18.74 0.58 18.41
C TYR A 69 -17.43 1.29 18.07
N ALA A 70 -17.41 2.62 18.13
CA ALA A 70 -16.21 3.41 17.84
C ALA A 70 -16.03 4.52 18.88
N GLY A 71 -14.80 4.85 19.21
CA GLY A 71 -14.50 5.88 20.21
C GLY A 71 -13.03 6.21 20.30
N ARG A 72 -12.71 7.33 20.96
CA ARG A 72 -11.34 7.79 21.13
C ARG A 72 -10.90 7.68 22.58
N ILE A 73 -9.60 7.60 22.80
CA ILE A 73 -9.04 7.77 24.14
C ILE A 73 -9.50 9.11 24.72
N GLY A 74 -10.01 9.08 25.95
CA GLY A 74 -10.56 10.24 26.67
C GLY A 74 -12.06 10.47 26.49
N ASP A 75 -12.72 9.78 25.54
CA ASP A 75 -14.17 9.88 25.39
C ASP A 75 -14.91 8.99 26.40
N LEU A 76 -16.18 9.30 26.64
CA LEU A 76 -17.09 8.37 27.32
C LEU A 76 -17.37 7.18 26.39
N PRO A 77 -17.48 5.94 26.91
CA PRO A 77 -17.90 4.81 26.09
C PRO A 77 -19.25 5.11 25.38
N PRO A 78 -19.34 4.91 24.07
CA PRO A 78 -20.56 5.17 23.30
C PRO A 78 -21.72 4.28 23.78
N PHE A 79 -22.91 4.86 23.86
CA PHE A 79 -24.13 4.12 24.26
C PHE A 79 -24.74 3.31 23.12
N ASN A 80 -24.46 3.68 21.87
CA ASN A 80 -24.99 3.05 20.66
C ASN A 80 -23.83 2.63 19.74
N PRO A 81 -24.01 1.59 18.91
CA PRO A 81 -23.07 1.23 17.86
C PRO A 81 -22.76 2.42 16.94
N ALA A 82 -21.52 2.50 16.47
CA ALA A 82 -21.09 3.48 15.49
C ALA A 82 -21.48 3.08 14.06
N VAL A 83 -21.44 1.79 13.74
CA VAL A 83 -21.89 1.26 12.46
C VAL A 83 -23.28 0.65 12.64
N ASN A 84 -24.20 1.05 11.78
CA ASN A 84 -25.59 0.61 11.81
C ASN A 84 -26.00 0.08 10.44
N GLY A 85 -26.01 -1.24 10.27
CA GLY A 85 -26.32 -1.95 9.03
C GLY A 85 -27.78 -1.81 8.57
N THR A 86 -28.66 -1.17 9.37
CA THR A 86 -29.98 -0.75 8.86
C THR A 86 -29.92 0.53 8.03
N LEU A 87 -28.85 1.31 8.17
CA LEU A 87 -28.62 2.56 7.44
C LEU A 87 -27.45 2.41 6.45
N ALA A 88 -26.37 1.73 6.84
CA ALA A 88 -25.23 1.44 6.00
C ALA A 88 -25.50 0.17 5.18
N THR A 89 -25.35 0.25 3.86
CA THR A 89 -25.68 -0.88 2.96
C THR A 89 -24.51 -1.84 2.72
N ASN A 90 -23.29 -1.46 3.12
CA ASN A 90 -22.05 -2.17 2.77
C ASN A 90 -21.10 -2.27 3.98
N THR A 91 -21.49 -3.06 4.99
CA THR A 91 -20.71 -3.22 6.23
C THR A 91 -19.73 -4.41 6.19
N VAL A 92 -19.79 -5.24 5.15
CA VAL A 92 -18.92 -6.41 4.99
C VAL A 92 -17.66 -6.02 4.23
N ILE A 93 -16.51 -6.25 4.84
CA ILE A 93 -15.19 -6.09 4.24
C ILE A 93 -14.68 -7.49 3.86
N PRO A 94 -14.55 -7.82 2.57
CA PRO A 94 -13.94 -9.07 2.13
C PRO A 94 -12.53 -9.28 2.68
N GLY A 95 -12.07 -10.53 2.73
CA GLY A 95 -10.67 -10.82 3.00
C GLY A 95 -9.78 -10.35 1.84
N GLY A 96 -8.60 -9.82 2.15
CA GLY A 96 -7.67 -9.29 1.15
C GLY A 96 -8.08 -7.96 0.52
N SER A 97 -9.14 -7.31 1.00
CA SER A 97 -9.62 -6.03 0.45
C SER A 97 -9.42 -4.85 1.42
N THR A 98 -9.31 -3.65 0.87
CA THR A 98 -9.46 -2.40 1.60
C THR A 98 -10.92 -2.05 1.81
N ALA A 99 -11.20 -1.21 2.80
CA ALA A 99 -12.47 -0.55 2.98
C ALA A 99 -12.24 0.85 3.55
N VAL A 100 -13.04 1.81 3.11
CA VAL A 100 -12.99 3.18 3.64
C VAL A 100 -14.17 3.38 4.58
N LEU A 101 -13.86 3.62 5.84
CA LEU A 101 -14.81 4.03 6.85
C LEU A 101 -14.87 5.55 6.82
N TYR A 102 -16.04 6.09 6.52
CA TYR A 102 -16.25 7.53 6.44
C TYR A 102 -17.38 7.96 7.36
N ARG A 103 -17.42 9.25 7.71
CA ARG A 103 -18.54 9.79 8.48
C ARG A 103 -19.82 9.76 7.64
N GLY A 104 -20.75 8.87 7.99
CA GLY A 104 -21.97 8.67 7.22
C GLY A 104 -22.88 9.91 7.12
N ASN A 105 -22.74 10.87 8.03
CA ASN A 105 -23.57 12.06 8.09
C ASN A 105 -23.02 13.23 7.24
N LEU A 106 -22.96 13.06 5.92
CA LEU A 106 -22.42 14.06 4.98
C LEU A 106 -23.38 15.25 4.73
N GLY A 107 -24.70 15.05 4.86
CA GLY A 107 -25.73 16.07 4.57
C GLY A 107 -26.79 16.27 5.65
N GLY A 108 -26.59 15.76 6.86
CA GLY A 108 -27.57 15.79 7.97
C GLY A 108 -27.93 14.39 8.49
N PRO A 109 -28.40 14.27 9.76
CA PRO A 109 -28.52 12.98 10.45
C PRO A 109 -29.26 11.91 9.64
N GLY A 110 -28.61 10.77 9.39
CA GLY A 110 -29.15 9.63 8.64
C GLY A 110 -29.14 9.78 7.11
N ASN A 111 -28.52 10.82 6.56
CA ASN A 111 -28.37 11.01 5.11
C ASN A 111 -27.00 10.49 4.66
N TYR A 112 -26.86 9.17 4.56
CA TYR A 112 -25.65 8.53 4.03
C TYR A 112 -25.62 8.71 2.53
N ASP A 113 -24.52 9.26 2.02
CA ASP A 113 -24.33 9.52 0.61
C ASP A 113 -23.02 8.88 0.15
N ASP A 114 -23.03 7.54 0.08
CA ASP A 114 -21.90 6.76 -0.44
C ASP A 114 -21.50 7.28 -1.83
N GLN A 115 -22.49 7.66 -2.66
CA GLN A 115 -22.23 8.14 -4.01
C GLN A 115 -21.50 9.48 -3.99
N ALA A 116 -21.87 10.41 -3.11
CA ALA A 116 -21.11 11.65 -2.92
C ALA A 116 -19.65 11.36 -2.54
N PHE A 117 -19.40 10.44 -1.61
CA PHE A 117 -18.02 10.09 -1.24
C PHE A 117 -17.26 9.45 -2.42
N ARG A 118 -17.91 8.55 -3.17
CA ARG A 118 -17.33 7.96 -4.39
C ARG A 118 -17.04 9.01 -5.44
N ASP A 119 -17.95 9.95 -5.69
CA ASP A 119 -17.78 11.00 -6.68
C ASP A 119 -16.66 11.98 -6.28
N ALA A 120 -16.52 12.28 -4.99
CA ALA A 120 -15.41 13.10 -4.49
C ALA A 120 -14.07 12.43 -4.77
N TRP A 121 -13.94 11.14 -4.54
CA TRP A 121 -12.65 10.45 -4.62
C TRP A 121 -12.48 9.57 -5.87
N GLY A 122 -13.41 9.60 -6.83
CA GLY A 122 -13.35 8.72 -8.00
C GLY A 122 -13.42 7.21 -7.69
N LEU A 123 -14.03 6.82 -6.57
CA LEU A 123 -14.03 5.42 -6.11
C LEU A 123 -14.90 4.53 -7.00
N SER A 124 -14.34 3.42 -7.45
CA SER A 124 -15.10 2.37 -8.14
C SER A 124 -16.19 1.80 -7.20
N ALA A 125 -17.22 1.18 -7.78
CA ALA A 125 -18.28 0.55 -6.99
C ALA A 125 -17.78 -0.67 -6.18
N SER A 126 -16.60 -1.22 -6.50
CA SER A 126 -16.03 -2.37 -5.80
C SER A 126 -15.36 -2.00 -4.48
N VAL A 127 -14.90 -0.76 -4.29
CA VAL A 127 -14.33 -0.31 -3.01
C VAL A 127 -15.43 -0.32 -1.94
N PRO A 128 -15.31 -1.15 -0.88
CA PRO A 128 -16.23 -1.14 0.24
C PRO A 128 -16.21 0.21 0.96
N LEU A 129 -17.40 0.81 1.11
CA LEU A 129 -17.60 2.03 1.87
C LEU A 129 -18.47 1.72 3.09
N VAL A 130 -17.90 1.95 4.27
CA VAL A 130 -18.58 1.70 5.53
C VAL A 130 -18.96 3.04 6.14
N ALA A 131 -20.23 3.43 5.99
CA ALA A 131 -20.76 4.62 6.63
C ALA A 131 -20.83 4.43 8.16
N VAL A 132 -20.24 5.37 8.89
CA VAL A 132 -20.20 5.36 10.35
C VAL A 132 -21.09 6.48 10.91
N GLU A 133 -22.15 6.11 11.63
CA GLU A 133 -23.15 7.03 12.19
C GLU A 133 -22.60 7.83 13.37
N ASN A 134 -22.10 7.12 14.38
CA ASN A 134 -21.52 7.73 15.58
C ASN A 134 -20.01 7.87 15.37
N TRP A 135 -19.64 8.73 14.42
CA TRP A 135 -18.25 8.96 14.03
C TRP A 135 -17.40 9.49 15.20
N PRO A 136 -16.28 8.82 15.53
CA PRO A 136 -15.32 9.33 16.50
C PRO A 136 -14.49 10.45 15.86
N ALA A 137 -15.01 11.68 15.90
CA ALA A 137 -14.39 12.86 15.27
C ALA A 137 -12.87 12.89 15.44
N LEU A 138 -12.12 12.93 14.35
CA LEU A 138 -10.67 12.93 14.39
C LEU A 138 -10.18 14.32 14.84
N THR A 139 -8.97 14.41 15.39
CA THR A 139 -8.38 15.70 15.78
C THR A 139 -7.47 16.23 14.69
N ASN A 140 -7.76 17.44 14.21
CA ASN A 140 -7.01 18.16 13.18
C ASN A 140 -5.54 18.42 13.53
N THR A 141 -5.17 18.40 14.81
CA THR A 141 -3.79 18.70 15.23
C THR A 141 -2.85 17.49 15.21
N GLY A 142 -3.26 16.33 14.67
CA GLY A 142 -2.47 15.09 14.72
C GLY A 142 -2.26 14.64 16.17
N GLY A 143 -3.26 14.00 16.76
CA GLY A 143 -3.32 13.99 18.23
C GLY A 143 -4.38 13.11 18.88
N ALA A 144 -5.10 12.27 18.13
CA ALA A 144 -6.05 11.36 18.73
C ALA A 144 -5.60 9.91 18.56
N ALA A 145 -6.26 9.07 19.34
CA ALA A 145 -6.18 7.64 19.19
C ALA A 145 -7.62 7.15 19.11
N VAL A 146 -7.95 6.39 18.07
CA VAL A 146 -9.30 5.90 17.80
C VAL A 146 -9.30 4.38 17.73
N GLY A 147 -10.35 3.77 18.26
CA GLY A 147 -10.56 2.33 18.22
C GLY A 147 -11.97 1.99 17.78
N PHE A 148 -12.10 0.81 17.19
CA PHE A 148 -13.38 0.20 16.84
C PHE A 148 -13.50 -1.16 17.53
N TRP A 149 -14.59 -1.36 18.26
CA TRP A 149 -14.87 -2.56 19.02
C TRP A 149 -16.01 -3.35 18.38
N PRO A 150 -16.00 -4.69 18.48
CA PRO A 150 -17.07 -5.52 17.98
C PRO A 150 -18.41 -5.26 18.70
N THR A 151 -19.46 -5.94 18.25
CA THR A 151 -20.85 -5.80 18.72
C THR A 151 -21.07 -6.03 20.22
N SER A 152 -20.09 -6.57 20.94
CA SER A 152 -20.09 -6.66 22.40
C SER A 152 -19.92 -5.31 23.11
N GLY A 153 -19.55 -4.26 22.38
CA GLY A 153 -19.30 -2.92 22.92
C GLY A 153 -17.89 -2.73 23.46
N VAL A 154 -17.63 -1.52 23.95
CA VAL A 154 -16.36 -1.16 24.61
C VAL A 154 -16.28 -1.88 25.97
N PRO A 155 -15.29 -2.75 26.21
CA PRO A 155 -15.20 -3.50 27.45
C PRO A 155 -14.73 -2.60 28.59
N ALA A 156 -15.10 -2.95 29.83
CA ALA A 156 -14.63 -2.23 31.02
C ALA A 156 -13.10 -2.20 31.14
N ALA A 157 -12.40 -3.18 30.57
CA ALA A 157 -10.93 -3.23 30.53
C ALA A 157 -10.30 -2.19 29.60
N ALA A 158 -11.07 -1.62 28.66
CA ALA A 158 -10.66 -0.51 27.81
C ALA A 158 -10.98 0.87 28.42
N THR A 159 -11.42 0.90 29.68
CA THR A 159 -11.80 2.14 30.38
C THR A 159 -11.12 2.29 31.73
N ALA A 160 -10.83 3.54 32.10
CA ALA A 160 -10.38 3.91 33.44
C ALA A 160 -11.13 5.13 33.97
N ASP A 161 -11.20 5.22 35.29
CA ASP A 161 -11.71 6.39 36.01
C ASP A 161 -10.76 7.58 35.78
N ASP A 162 -11.31 8.71 35.35
CA ASP A 162 -10.59 9.96 35.14
C ASP A 162 -10.20 10.70 36.43
N GLY A 163 -10.41 10.06 37.58
CA GLY A 163 -10.13 10.61 38.91
C GLY A 163 -11.29 11.45 39.46
N MET A 164 -12.38 11.62 38.71
CA MET A 164 -13.61 12.28 39.14
C MET A 164 -14.80 11.31 39.25
N GLY A 165 -14.56 10.00 39.13
CA GLY A 165 -15.59 8.97 39.16
C GLY A 165 -16.24 8.73 37.79
N VAL A 166 -15.63 9.23 36.70
CA VAL A 166 -16.12 9.09 35.33
C VAL A 166 -15.19 8.15 34.57
N PHE A 167 -15.72 7.02 34.11
CA PHE A 167 -14.97 6.06 33.33
C PHE A 167 -14.93 6.48 31.86
N LYS A 168 -13.73 6.65 31.34
CA LYS A 168 -13.45 7.03 29.95
C LYS A 168 -12.61 5.98 29.28
N ILE A 169 -12.67 5.92 27.95
CA ILE A 169 -11.79 5.06 27.16
C ILE A 169 -10.34 5.48 27.45
N ASP A 170 -9.50 4.52 27.83
CA ASP A 170 -8.09 4.77 28.16
C ASP A 170 -7.11 3.94 27.33
N ASN A 171 -7.58 2.85 26.71
CA ASN A 171 -6.80 1.94 25.88
C ASN A 171 -7.69 1.20 24.87
N PHE A 172 -7.09 0.39 23.99
CA PHE A 172 -7.79 -0.35 22.93
C PHE A 172 -7.92 -1.85 23.18
N THR A 173 -7.97 -2.27 24.45
CA THR A 173 -8.19 -3.68 24.80
C THR A 173 -9.46 -4.20 24.13
N ASP A 174 -9.31 -5.33 23.42
CA ASP A 174 -10.35 -6.00 22.62
C ASP A 174 -11.00 -5.15 21.51
N ALA A 175 -10.35 -4.06 21.08
CA ALA A 175 -10.70 -3.43 19.81
C ALA A 175 -10.40 -4.39 18.65
N ALA A 176 -11.23 -4.37 17.61
CA ALA A 176 -11.00 -5.08 16.37
C ALA A 176 -9.83 -4.46 15.59
N PHE A 177 -9.79 -3.13 15.56
CA PHE A 177 -8.65 -2.34 15.10
C PHE A 177 -8.61 -1.00 15.83
N SER A 178 -7.43 -0.38 15.83
CA SER A 178 -7.20 0.94 16.38
C SER A 178 -6.01 1.61 15.70
N ILE A 179 -5.96 2.93 15.77
CA ILE A 179 -4.80 3.70 15.36
C ILE A 179 -4.54 4.81 16.36
N ASP A 180 -3.28 4.93 16.78
CA ASP A 180 -2.80 5.98 17.65
C ASP A 180 -1.89 6.93 16.88
N TYR A 181 -2.51 7.81 16.08
CA TYR A 181 -1.85 8.72 15.15
C TYR A 181 -1.36 10.01 15.82
N ARG A 182 -1.11 9.97 17.13
CA ARG A 182 -0.54 11.10 17.86
C ARG A 182 0.89 11.37 17.39
N THR A 183 1.24 12.65 17.24
CA THR A 183 2.60 13.09 16.88
C THR A 183 3.68 12.63 17.88
N GLU A 184 3.32 12.37 19.14
CA GLU A 184 4.22 11.79 20.15
C GLU A 184 4.66 10.34 19.82
N ASN A 185 3.95 9.67 18.91
CA ASN A 185 4.30 8.37 18.34
C ASN A 185 4.96 8.49 16.95
N ASN A 186 5.52 9.65 16.63
CA ASN A 186 6.22 9.97 15.37
C ASN A 186 5.35 9.99 14.10
N PHE A 187 4.02 10.03 14.22
CA PHE A 187 3.16 10.15 13.04
C PHE A 187 3.38 11.49 12.33
N PRO A 188 3.35 11.53 10.99
CA PRO A 188 3.51 12.75 10.23
C PRO A 188 2.34 13.71 10.50
N VAL A 189 2.64 15.00 10.39
CA VAL A 189 1.62 16.05 10.38
C VAL A 189 1.26 16.32 8.92
N SER A 190 0.07 15.91 8.49
CA SER A 190 -0.38 16.12 7.10
C SER A 190 -0.63 17.59 6.73
N GLY A 191 -0.85 18.43 7.74
CA GLY A 191 -1.42 19.76 7.54
C GLY A 191 -2.88 19.69 7.06
N ASN A 192 -3.45 20.85 6.74
CA ASN A 192 -4.82 20.89 6.22
C ASN A 192 -4.88 20.32 4.80
N GLY A 193 -5.79 19.37 4.59
CA GLY A 193 -6.21 18.87 3.29
C GLY A 193 -5.45 17.66 2.79
N ASN A 194 -4.56 17.03 3.57
CA ASN A 194 -3.93 15.78 3.12
C ASN A 194 -4.23 14.64 4.12
N SER A 195 -4.42 13.43 3.61
CA SER A 195 -4.37 12.22 4.44
C SER A 195 -2.93 11.86 4.78
N ILE A 196 -2.78 10.88 5.67
CA ILE A 196 -1.52 10.18 5.92
C ILE A 196 -1.71 8.70 5.60
N ALA A 197 -0.71 8.10 4.99
CA ALA A 197 -0.70 6.70 4.58
C ALA A 197 0.42 5.95 5.30
N TRP A 198 0.12 4.72 5.74
CA TRP A 198 1.14 3.78 6.20
C TRP A 198 2.03 3.39 5.00
N SER A 199 3.24 2.91 5.20
CA SER A 199 4.16 2.55 4.12
C SER A 199 4.06 1.08 3.72
N GLY A 200 3.07 0.35 4.24
CA GLY A 200 3.03 -1.12 4.15
C GLY A 200 4.13 -1.84 4.95
N ASN A 201 5.08 -1.12 5.55
CA ASN A 201 6.22 -1.68 6.26
C ASN A 201 6.09 -1.57 7.78
N GLY A 202 6.56 -2.60 8.49
CA GLY A 202 6.63 -2.58 9.95
C GLY A 202 5.26 -2.54 10.64
N SER A 203 5.18 -1.84 11.77
CA SER A 203 3.93 -1.72 12.53
C SER A 203 3.14 -0.50 12.04
N ASN A 204 1.85 -0.67 11.76
CA ASN A 204 0.97 0.47 11.48
C ASN A 204 0.76 1.39 12.70
N GLN A 205 1.23 1.00 13.89
CA GLN A 205 1.26 1.84 15.09
C GLN A 205 2.55 2.67 15.24
N ASP A 206 3.54 2.46 14.37
CA ASP A 206 4.79 3.24 14.36
C ASP A 206 4.69 4.35 13.32
N GLY A 207 4.57 5.60 13.78
CA GLY A 207 4.40 6.75 12.91
C GLY A 207 5.57 7.02 11.96
N LEU A 208 6.76 6.44 12.21
CA LEU A 208 7.88 6.51 11.26
C LEU A 208 7.62 5.73 9.97
N GLN A 209 6.64 4.82 10.00
CA GLN A 209 6.17 4.08 8.83
C GLN A 209 5.02 4.80 8.12
N TRP A 210 4.74 6.06 8.44
CA TRP A 210 3.67 6.83 7.81
C TRP A 210 4.22 8.05 7.10
N SER A 211 3.63 8.39 5.96
CA SER A 211 3.91 9.59 5.19
C SER A 211 2.63 10.38 4.92
N VAL A 212 2.76 11.64 4.52
CA VAL A 212 1.63 12.45 4.07
C VAL A 212 1.30 12.06 2.64
N SER A 213 0.02 11.79 2.36
CA SER A 213 -0.45 11.48 1.01
C SER A 213 -0.47 12.77 0.19
N THR A 214 0.49 12.92 -0.73
CA THR A 214 0.59 14.06 -1.64
C THR A 214 0.30 13.61 -3.07
N THR A 215 -0.11 14.55 -3.92
CA THR A 215 -0.32 14.24 -5.34
C THR A 215 0.94 13.79 -6.07
N ALA A 216 2.11 14.21 -5.60
CA ALA A 216 3.40 13.71 -6.09
C ALA A 216 3.61 12.23 -5.72
N GLY A 217 3.18 11.82 -4.52
CA GLY A 217 3.21 10.44 -4.05
C GLY A 217 2.07 9.54 -4.56
N GLY A 218 1.38 9.95 -5.64
CA GLY A 218 0.28 9.17 -6.25
C GLY A 218 -1.10 9.41 -5.63
N ALA A 219 -1.23 10.29 -4.65
CA ALA A 219 -2.54 10.65 -4.11
C ALA A 219 -3.36 11.44 -5.13
N ILE A 220 -4.68 11.26 -5.12
CA ILE A 220 -5.58 12.05 -5.96
C ILE A 220 -6.09 13.25 -5.17
N THR A 221 -6.49 14.31 -5.87
CA THR A 221 -7.29 15.39 -5.28
C THR A 221 -8.77 15.08 -5.40
N SER A 222 -9.53 15.36 -4.35
CA SER A 222 -10.98 15.23 -4.37
C SER A 222 -11.64 16.16 -5.40
N SER A 223 -12.69 15.66 -6.04
CA SER A 223 -13.54 16.36 -6.99
C SER A 223 -14.69 17.07 -6.29
N ALA A 224 -15.22 18.12 -6.91
CA ALA A 224 -16.31 18.91 -6.32
C ALA A 224 -17.61 18.09 -6.29
N VAL A 225 -18.16 17.90 -5.10
CA VAL A 225 -19.49 17.33 -4.90
C VAL A 225 -20.44 18.43 -4.47
N THR A 226 -21.61 18.49 -5.11
CA THR A 226 -22.62 19.51 -4.85
C THR A 226 -23.94 18.90 -4.42
N GLN A 227 -24.56 19.48 -3.40
CA GLN A 227 -25.91 19.11 -2.96
C GLN A 227 -26.76 20.37 -2.85
N ALA A 228 -27.96 20.34 -3.46
CA ALA A 228 -28.85 21.50 -3.56
C ALA A 228 -28.21 22.78 -4.13
N GLY A 229 -27.12 22.65 -4.92
CA GLY A 229 -26.41 23.75 -5.56
C GLY A 229 -25.26 24.34 -4.75
N GLU A 230 -25.02 23.86 -3.54
CA GLU A 230 -23.86 24.23 -2.72
C GLU A 230 -22.81 23.12 -2.77
N GLN A 231 -21.53 23.50 -2.83
CA GLN A 231 -20.41 22.57 -2.77
C GLN A 231 -20.22 22.07 -1.34
N LEU A 232 -20.02 20.76 -1.18
CA LEU A 232 -19.94 20.10 0.12
C LEU A 232 -18.52 19.86 0.62
N ASN A 233 -17.52 19.83 -0.26
CA ASN A 233 -16.12 19.49 0.07
C ASN A 233 -15.14 20.47 -0.56
N ALA A 234 -13.93 20.54 -0.01
CA ALA A 234 -12.80 21.16 -0.69
C ALA A 234 -12.37 20.28 -1.87
N THR A 235 -11.87 20.89 -2.94
CA THR A 235 -11.40 20.16 -4.16
C THR A 235 -9.89 19.96 -4.21
N SER A 236 -9.23 20.35 -3.13
CA SER A 236 -7.79 20.23 -2.97
C SER A 236 -7.43 19.33 -1.80
N ASP A 237 -8.42 18.63 -1.22
CA ASP A 237 -8.09 17.55 -0.29
C ASP A 237 -7.43 16.42 -1.07
N ALA A 238 -6.26 15.95 -0.64
CA ALA A 238 -5.49 14.90 -1.28
C ALA A 238 -5.41 13.63 -0.42
N GLY A 239 -5.55 12.49 -1.08
CA GLY A 239 -5.47 11.16 -0.46
C GLY A 239 -5.65 10.05 -1.47
N SER A 240 -5.47 8.81 -1.02
CA SER A 240 -5.56 7.60 -1.87
C SER A 240 -6.61 6.60 -1.34
N PRO A 241 -7.81 7.04 -0.92
CA PRO A 241 -8.78 6.12 -0.34
C PRO A 241 -9.11 4.98 -1.31
N GLY A 242 -9.19 3.76 -0.79
CA GLY A 242 -9.35 2.53 -1.56
C GLY A 242 -8.04 1.87 -2.00
N VAL A 243 -6.87 2.47 -1.76
CA VAL A 243 -5.55 1.99 -2.19
C VAL A 243 -4.69 1.60 -1.00
N VAL A 244 -4.29 0.33 -0.90
CA VAL A 244 -3.28 -0.06 0.11
C VAL A 244 -1.96 0.61 -0.27
N PRO A 245 -1.31 1.32 0.66
CA PRO A 245 0.03 1.85 0.39
C PRO A 245 1.04 0.72 0.17
N ALA A 246 1.87 0.85 -0.87
CA ALA A 246 2.81 -0.18 -1.25
C ALA A 246 3.88 -0.40 -0.16
N GLY A 247 3.98 -1.63 0.36
CA GLY A 247 5.13 -2.06 1.15
C GLY A 247 6.44 -2.03 0.35
N PRO A 248 7.61 -2.30 0.97
CA PRO A 248 8.83 -2.50 0.21
C PRO A 248 8.63 -3.71 -0.69
N ALA A 249 8.92 -3.57 -1.98
CA ALA A 249 8.74 -4.63 -2.95
C ALA A 249 9.37 -5.96 -2.49
N ALA A 250 8.82 -7.09 -2.92
CA ALA A 250 9.45 -8.38 -2.69
C ALA A 250 10.85 -8.40 -3.35
N SER A 251 11.85 -8.93 -2.66
CA SER A 251 13.22 -8.98 -3.21
C SER A 251 13.30 -9.94 -4.40
N GLY A 252 13.90 -9.50 -5.50
CA GLY A 252 14.03 -10.29 -6.72
C GLY A 252 13.59 -9.52 -7.97
N LEU A 253 13.49 -10.25 -9.09
CA LEU A 253 12.82 -9.77 -10.29
C LEU A 253 11.35 -10.19 -10.21
N LEU A 254 10.45 -9.23 -10.29
CA LEU A 254 9.00 -9.46 -10.22
C LEU A 254 8.38 -9.27 -11.60
N ILE A 255 7.29 -9.99 -11.87
CA ILE A 255 6.35 -9.64 -12.94
C ILE A 255 5.25 -8.83 -12.25
N SER A 256 5.07 -7.57 -12.66
CA SER A 256 4.21 -6.60 -11.98
C SER A 256 2.90 -6.33 -12.72
N GLU A 257 2.88 -6.50 -14.04
CA GLU A 257 1.70 -6.27 -14.88
C GLU A 257 1.73 -7.19 -16.10
N ILE A 258 0.58 -7.67 -16.56
CA ILE A 258 0.43 -8.57 -17.70
C ILE A 258 -0.74 -8.12 -18.57
N MET A 259 -0.45 -7.79 -19.83
CA MET A 259 -1.46 -7.62 -20.88
C MET A 259 -1.56 -8.92 -21.67
N TYR A 260 -2.53 -9.78 -21.33
CA TYR A 260 -2.66 -11.12 -21.89
C TYR A 260 -3.86 -11.30 -22.84
N ASN A 261 -4.84 -10.38 -22.83
CA ASN A 261 -5.99 -10.40 -23.74
C ASN A 261 -6.34 -8.97 -24.22
N PRO A 262 -5.45 -8.31 -24.98
CA PRO A 262 -5.73 -6.99 -25.51
C PRO A 262 -6.85 -7.06 -26.56
N ARG A 263 -7.63 -5.98 -26.69
CA ARG A 263 -8.62 -5.86 -27.78
C ARG A 263 -7.94 -5.71 -29.14
N SER A 264 -6.70 -5.25 -29.14
CA SER A 264 -5.88 -5.07 -30.32
C SER A 264 -5.41 -6.40 -30.92
N PRO A 265 -4.90 -6.42 -32.17
CA PRO A 265 -4.54 -7.67 -32.83
C PRO A 265 -3.57 -8.55 -32.04
N GLU A 266 -4.03 -9.75 -31.69
CA GLU A 266 -3.27 -10.74 -30.93
C GLU A 266 -2.38 -11.62 -31.83
N PRO A 267 -1.25 -12.14 -31.31
CA PRO A 267 -0.66 -11.87 -29.99
C PRO A 267 0.27 -10.64 -30.03
N GLY A 268 0.03 -9.70 -30.95
CA GLY A 268 0.98 -8.63 -31.23
C GLY A 268 1.11 -7.63 -30.09
N TRP A 269 0.00 -7.32 -29.41
CA TRP A 269 -0.09 -6.31 -28.35
C TRP A 269 -0.09 -6.90 -26.94
N GLU A 270 0.25 -8.18 -26.80
CA GLU A 270 0.56 -8.78 -25.52
C GLU A 270 1.93 -8.30 -25.01
N TRP A 271 2.03 -8.09 -23.71
CA TRP A 271 3.28 -7.69 -23.06
C TRP A 271 3.27 -8.05 -21.57
N VAL A 272 4.47 -8.12 -21.00
CA VAL A 272 4.71 -8.39 -19.57
C VAL A 272 5.57 -7.28 -19.01
N GLU A 273 5.13 -6.65 -17.92
CA GLU A 273 5.95 -5.72 -17.17
C GLU A 273 6.72 -6.43 -16.07
N ILE A 274 7.96 -6.01 -15.88
CA ILE A 274 8.85 -6.49 -14.83
C ILE A 274 9.31 -5.35 -13.92
N TYR A 275 9.46 -5.64 -12.63
CA TYR A 275 10.06 -4.75 -11.64
C TYR A 275 11.33 -5.36 -11.06
N ASN A 276 12.42 -4.60 -11.05
CA ASN A 276 13.67 -5.05 -10.47
C ASN A 276 13.83 -4.59 -9.02
N ASN A 277 13.79 -5.53 -8.08
CA ASN A 277 14.14 -5.31 -6.69
C ASN A 277 15.23 -6.30 -6.21
N THR A 278 16.21 -6.57 -7.07
CA THR A 278 17.31 -7.50 -6.74
C THR A 278 18.42 -6.87 -5.91
N GLY A 279 18.38 -5.55 -5.69
CA GLY A 279 19.44 -4.77 -5.06
C GLY A 279 20.57 -4.39 -6.01
N ALA A 280 20.44 -4.63 -7.32
CA ALA A 280 21.41 -4.24 -8.34
C ALA A 280 20.74 -4.07 -9.71
N THR A 281 21.38 -3.32 -10.61
CA THR A 281 20.95 -3.21 -12.01
C THR A 281 21.02 -4.56 -12.72
N ILE A 282 19.91 -4.95 -13.36
CA ILE A 282 19.85 -6.11 -14.25
C ILE A 282 20.26 -5.65 -15.65
N ASP A 283 21.29 -6.27 -16.21
CA ASP A 283 21.61 -6.18 -17.63
C ASP A 283 21.14 -7.45 -18.35
N PHE A 284 20.17 -7.30 -19.24
CA PHE A 284 19.61 -8.41 -19.99
C PHE A 284 20.57 -8.92 -21.05
N ASN A 285 21.39 -8.05 -21.69
CA ASN A 285 22.41 -8.35 -22.72
C ASN A 285 22.13 -9.56 -23.64
N ASN A 286 20.87 -9.79 -24.05
CA ASN A 286 20.44 -10.99 -24.78
C ASN A 286 20.82 -12.32 -24.11
N ASN A 287 20.68 -12.42 -22.79
CA ASN A 287 21.00 -13.63 -22.02
C ASN A 287 19.73 -14.34 -21.51
N TYR A 288 18.69 -13.57 -21.18
CA TYR A 288 17.49 -14.09 -20.54
C TYR A 288 16.53 -14.75 -21.55
N VAL A 289 15.69 -15.63 -21.01
CA VAL A 289 14.64 -16.32 -21.76
C VAL A 289 13.29 -16.04 -21.12
N LEU A 290 12.34 -15.47 -21.87
CA LEU A 290 10.92 -15.41 -21.55
C LEU A 290 10.21 -16.57 -22.25
N HIS A 291 9.47 -17.40 -21.52
CA HIS A 291 8.74 -18.53 -22.09
C HIS A 291 7.46 -18.82 -21.30
N ASP A 292 6.40 -19.19 -22.02
CA ASP A 292 5.21 -19.83 -21.46
C ASP A 292 5.53 -21.30 -21.17
N THR A 293 5.34 -21.73 -19.93
CA THR A 293 5.68 -23.09 -19.48
C THR A 293 4.88 -24.19 -20.18
N THR A 294 3.73 -23.85 -20.77
CA THR A 294 2.82 -24.75 -21.49
C THR A 294 3.14 -24.83 -22.99
N THR A 295 3.93 -23.89 -23.52
CA THR A 295 4.38 -23.90 -24.92
C THR A 295 5.29 -25.10 -25.20
N THR A 296 4.92 -25.90 -26.21
CA THR A 296 5.62 -27.14 -26.59
C THR A 296 6.86 -26.93 -27.47
N ALA A 297 7.01 -25.73 -28.05
CA ALA A 297 8.17 -25.39 -28.85
C ALA A 297 9.27 -24.79 -27.96
N ASP A 298 10.41 -25.47 -27.91
CA ASP A 298 11.57 -25.02 -27.15
C ASP A 298 12.38 -23.96 -27.88
N LEU A 299 13.00 -23.06 -27.10
CA LEU A 299 13.90 -22.04 -27.58
C LEU A 299 15.35 -22.54 -27.61
N THR A 300 16.09 -22.17 -28.65
CA THR A 300 17.52 -22.52 -28.82
C THR A 300 18.47 -21.33 -28.63
N ALA A 301 17.93 -20.19 -28.23
CA ALA A 301 18.66 -18.95 -28.00
C ALA A 301 17.91 -18.11 -26.95
N PRO A 302 18.61 -17.24 -26.20
CA PRO A 302 17.98 -16.16 -25.47
C PRO A 302 17.07 -15.34 -26.39
N ASN A 303 15.96 -14.88 -25.85
CA ASN A 303 14.92 -14.25 -26.64
C ASN A 303 14.52 -12.87 -26.13
N ILE A 304 14.90 -12.49 -24.91
CA ILE A 304 14.81 -11.12 -24.41
C ILE A 304 15.97 -10.29 -24.99
N GLY A 305 15.67 -9.15 -25.60
CA GLY A 305 16.65 -8.24 -26.19
C GLY A 305 17.62 -7.62 -25.18
N ALA A 306 18.60 -6.85 -25.69
CA ALA A 306 19.47 -6.06 -24.85
C ALA A 306 18.71 -4.90 -24.20
N GLY A 307 18.97 -4.64 -22.92
CA GLY A 307 18.36 -3.59 -22.13
C GLY A 307 18.81 -3.70 -20.68
N THR A 308 18.71 -2.61 -19.93
CA THR A 308 19.01 -2.60 -18.49
C THR A 308 17.78 -2.16 -17.72
N VAL A 309 17.64 -2.67 -16.51
CA VAL A 309 16.63 -2.24 -15.55
C VAL A 309 17.37 -1.99 -14.23
N ALA A 310 17.47 -0.73 -13.81
CA ALA A 310 18.10 -0.40 -12.54
C ALA A 310 17.31 -0.98 -11.36
N ASN A 311 17.91 -1.07 -10.18
CA ASN A 311 17.15 -1.44 -8.99
C ASN A 311 16.06 -0.40 -8.74
N GLY A 312 14.86 -0.83 -8.34
CA GLY A 312 13.70 0.03 -8.16
C GLY A 312 12.99 0.46 -9.45
N GLN A 313 13.39 -0.05 -10.63
CA GLN A 313 12.86 0.39 -11.94
C GLN A 313 12.09 -0.71 -12.69
N ALA A 314 11.31 -0.26 -13.70
CA ALA A 314 10.48 -1.09 -14.58
C ALA A 314 11.18 -1.43 -15.90
N ALA A 315 10.70 -2.49 -16.54
CA ALA A 315 10.66 -2.55 -18.01
C ALA A 315 9.43 -3.30 -18.51
N VAL A 316 9.02 -2.97 -19.73
CA VAL A 316 7.94 -3.65 -20.45
C VAL A 316 8.54 -4.54 -21.52
N LEU A 317 8.37 -5.85 -21.35
CA LEU A 317 8.76 -6.88 -22.30
C LEU A 317 7.65 -7.05 -23.34
N TYR A 318 7.90 -6.66 -24.59
CA TYR A 318 6.89 -6.66 -25.65
C TYR A 318 7.25 -7.60 -26.81
N ASN A 319 6.23 -8.02 -27.57
CA ASN A 319 6.39 -8.88 -28.74
C ASN A 319 7.10 -8.17 -29.91
N ALA A 320 8.42 -8.35 -30.00
CA ALA A 320 9.26 -7.75 -31.04
C ALA A 320 9.19 -8.49 -32.39
N ASP A 321 8.52 -9.63 -32.46
CA ASP A 321 8.23 -10.30 -33.74
C ASP A 321 7.09 -9.58 -34.49
N ALA A 322 6.18 -8.93 -33.74
CA ALA A 322 5.02 -8.24 -34.27
C ALA A 322 5.17 -6.71 -34.29
N LEU A 323 5.83 -6.14 -33.27
CA LEU A 323 5.87 -4.70 -33.04
C LEU A 323 7.30 -4.15 -33.03
N THR A 324 7.42 -2.87 -33.37
CA THR A 324 8.64 -2.10 -33.10
C THR A 324 8.51 -1.33 -31.79
N MET A 325 9.63 -0.97 -31.16
CA MET A 325 9.65 -0.09 -29.99
C MET A 325 8.87 1.22 -30.24
N GLN A 326 8.95 1.78 -31.45
CA GLN A 326 8.19 3.00 -31.78
C GLN A 326 6.68 2.75 -31.72
N ASN A 327 6.20 1.55 -32.07
CA ASN A 327 4.77 1.24 -31.96
C ASN A 327 4.33 1.18 -30.49
N MET A 328 5.16 0.62 -29.61
CA MET A 328 4.91 0.65 -28.17
C MET A 328 4.88 2.08 -27.63
N ILE A 329 5.84 2.92 -28.01
CA ILE A 329 5.87 4.35 -27.64
C ILE A 329 4.60 5.04 -28.15
N ASP A 330 4.24 4.88 -29.43
CA ASP A 330 3.08 5.56 -30.00
C ASP A 330 1.75 5.19 -29.29
N ALA A 331 1.64 3.95 -28.80
CA ALA A 331 0.45 3.46 -28.10
C ALA A 331 0.46 3.80 -26.60
N TRP A 332 1.56 3.50 -25.91
CA TRP A 332 1.63 3.45 -24.45
C TRP A 332 2.44 4.57 -23.82
N ASP A 333 3.31 5.22 -24.59
CA ASP A 333 4.05 6.41 -24.17
C ASP A 333 4.04 7.50 -25.25
N PRO A 334 2.87 8.08 -25.59
CA PRO A 334 2.75 8.93 -26.78
C PRO A 334 3.69 10.13 -26.72
N GLY A 335 4.65 10.15 -27.65
CA GLY A 335 5.68 11.19 -27.72
C GLY A 335 6.86 11.00 -26.76
N GLY A 336 6.95 9.85 -26.07
CA GLY A 336 8.02 9.54 -25.11
C GLY A 336 7.93 10.38 -23.84
N ALA A 337 6.72 10.79 -23.45
CA ALA A 337 6.48 11.72 -22.35
C ALA A 337 6.67 11.07 -20.97
N LEU A 338 6.49 9.76 -20.87
CA LEU A 338 6.58 8.96 -19.66
C LEU A 338 7.96 8.31 -19.50
N GLY A 339 8.70 8.12 -20.60
CA GLY A 339 10.03 7.53 -20.57
C GLY A 339 10.00 6.02 -20.31
N VAL A 340 8.95 5.33 -20.76
CA VAL A 340 8.77 3.89 -20.51
C VAL A 340 9.93 3.09 -21.11
N ASN A 341 10.52 2.22 -20.29
CA ASN A 341 11.60 1.33 -20.70
C ASN A 341 11.06 0.08 -21.41
N PHE A 342 11.00 0.11 -22.74
CA PHE A 342 10.56 -1.04 -23.55
C PHE A 342 11.74 -1.94 -23.94
N ILE A 343 11.64 -3.24 -23.65
CA ILE A 343 12.63 -4.24 -24.07
C ILE A 343 11.94 -5.25 -25.00
N GLY A 344 12.42 -5.34 -26.24
CA GLY A 344 11.83 -6.23 -27.24
C GLY A 344 12.19 -7.69 -26.98
N VAL A 345 11.20 -8.58 -27.09
CA VAL A 345 11.40 -10.02 -26.97
C VAL A 345 11.03 -10.69 -28.29
N THR A 346 11.99 -11.42 -28.84
CA THR A 346 11.80 -12.24 -30.05
C THR A 346 11.24 -13.61 -29.68
N SER A 347 10.63 -14.32 -30.63
CA SER A 347 9.90 -15.57 -30.33
C SER A 347 9.00 -15.43 -29.10
N PHE A 348 8.24 -14.33 -29.03
CA PHE A 348 7.39 -14.01 -27.89
C PHE A 348 6.35 -15.13 -27.68
N PRO A 349 6.19 -15.68 -26.47
CA PRO A 349 5.15 -16.69 -26.21
C PRO A 349 3.77 -16.04 -26.30
N ALA A 350 2.83 -16.66 -27.01
CA ALA A 350 1.44 -16.23 -26.95
C ALA A 350 0.91 -16.49 -25.54
N LEU A 351 0.38 -15.46 -24.90
CA LEU A 351 -0.19 -15.53 -23.56
C LEU A 351 -1.62 -16.08 -23.65
N GLY A 352 -1.99 -16.98 -22.73
CA GLY A 352 -3.31 -17.58 -22.70
C GLY A 352 -4.40 -16.63 -22.20
N ASN A 353 -5.43 -16.35 -23.00
CA ASN A 353 -6.56 -15.48 -22.64
C ASN A 353 -7.43 -16.02 -21.48
N GLY A 354 -7.20 -17.24 -21.01
CA GLY A 354 -7.93 -17.88 -19.89
C GLY A 354 -6.98 -18.44 -18.84
N GLY A 355 -5.86 -17.76 -18.63
CA GLY A 355 -4.80 -18.14 -17.70
C GLY A 355 -3.63 -18.88 -18.33
N ASP A 356 -2.45 -18.61 -17.78
CA ASP A 356 -1.19 -19.21 -18.20
C ASP A 356 -0.11 -19.11 -17.10
N THR A 357 1.04 -19.75 -17.31
CA THR A 357 2.23 -19.55 -16.50
C THR A 357 3.39 -19.08 -17.37
N VAL A 358 3.78 -17.81 -17.20
CA VAL A 358 4.92 -17.19 -17.86
C VAL A 358 6.12 -17.14 -16.91
N ALA A 359 7.31 -17.43 -17.43
CA ALA A 359 8.53 -17.46 -16.65
C ALA A 359 9.71 -16.83 -17.39
N ILE A 360 10.63 -16.26 -16.61
CA ILE A 360 11.86 -15.63 -17.06
C ILE A 360 13.04 -16.41 -16.47
N TRP A 361 13.89 -16.98 -17.31
CA TRP A 361 15.15 -17.60 -16.89
C TRP A 361 16.32 -16.65 -17.08
N PRO A 362 17.32 -16.64 -16.18
CA PRO A 362 18.45 -15.72 -16.23
C PRO A 362 19.48 -16.04 -17.32
N SER A 363 19.35 -17.20 -17.96
CA SER A 363 20.20 -17.61 -19.09
C SER A 363 19.55 -18.73 -19.90
N LEU A 364 19.98 -18.90 -21.15
CA LEU A 364 19.64 -20.09 -21.93
C LEU A 364 20.00 -21.40 -21.20
N ALA A 365 21.15 -21.44 -20.52
CA ALA A 365 21.57 -22.63 -19.78
C ALA A 365 20.63 -22.97 -18.62
N ALA A 366 20.09 -21.97 -17.92
CA ALA A 366 19.09 -22.17 -16.88
C ALA A 366 17.78 -22.71 -17.48
N TYR A 367 17.32 -22.14 -18.59
CA TYR A 367 16.15 -22.60 -19.34
C TYR A 367 16.29 -24.05 -19.84
N GLU A 368 17.43 -24.39 -20.45
CA GLU A 368 17.73 -25.74 -20.96
C GLU A 368 17.92 -26.77 -19.85
N SER A 369 18.28 -26.34 -18.64
CA SER A 369 18.39 -27.23 -17.47
C SER A 369 17.05 -27.57 -16.84
N ASP A 370 16.01 -26.80 -17.13
CA ASP A 370 14.65 -27.04 -16.66
C ASP A 370 14.00 -28.22 -17.39
N SER A 371 12.93 -28.77 -16.82
CA SER A 371 12.15 -29.84 -17.44
C SER A 371 11.61 -29.40 -18.80
N THR A 372 11.81 -30.23 -19.83
CA THR A 372 11.14 -30.09 -21.14
C THR A 372 9.77 -30.77 -21.17
N VAL A 373 9.34 -31.40 -20.06
CA VAL A 373 7.97 -31.87 -19.90
C VAL A 373 7.09 -30.67 -19.61
N THR A 374 6.01 -30.53 -20.38
CA THR A 374 4.99 -29.49 -20.24
C THR A 374 3.99 -29.82 -19.12
N PRO A 375 3.66 -28.88 -18.22
CA PRO A 375 4.28 -27.57 -18.03
C PRO A 375 5.71 -27.68 -17.47
N ARG A 376 6.61 -26.78 -17.88
CA ARG A 376 7.98 -26.68 -17.34
C ARG A 376 7.97 -26.48 -15.82
N THR A 377 9.02 -26.94 -15.13
CA THR A 377 9.05 -26.98 -13.65
C THR A 377 9.53 -25.70 -12.96
N THR A 378 9.97 -24.70 -13.72
CA THR A 378 10.35 -23.34 -13.26
C THR A 378 11.37 -23.30 -12.11
N THR A 379 12.27 -24.28 -12.04
CA THR A 379 13.14 -24.48 -10.85
C THR A 379 14.32 -23.50 -10.76
N ALA A 380 14.72 -22.89 -11.87
CA ALA A 380 15.87 -21.97 -11.95
C ALA A 380 15.50 -20.64 -12.66
N VAL A 381 14.30 -20.15 -12.40
CA VAL A 381 13.78 -18.90 -12.95
C VAL A 381 14.25 -17.70 -12.13
N ALA A 382 14.40 -16.56 -12.80
CA ALA A 382 14.56 -15.25 -12.17
C ALA A 382 13.21 -14.67 -11.74
N ALA A 383 12.15 -14.92 -12.51
CA ALA A 383 10.77 -14.55 -12.20
C ALA A 383 9.80 -15.59 -12.80
N VAL A 384 8.65 -15.80 -12.17
CA VAL A 384 7.57 -16.63 -12.70
C VAL A 384 6.25 -16.07 -12.20
N GLN A 385 5.25 -16.03 -13.08
CA GLN A 385 3.90 -15.67 -12.72
C GLN A 385 2.92 -16.64 -13.37
N THR A 386 2.03 -17.20 -12.54
CA THR A 386 0.83 -17.88 -13.01
C THR A 386 -0.33 -16.91 -12.86
N TYR A 387 -1.12 -16.71 -13.91
CA TYR A 387 -2.34 -15.90 -13.87
C TYR A 387 -3.52 -16.71 -14.40
N ASP A 388 -4.73 -16.25 -14.08
CA ASP A 388 -6.02 -16.84 -14.49
C ASP A 388 -7.03 -15.70 -14.72
N ASP A 389 -8.26 -16.01 -15.15
CA ASP A 389 -9.35 -15.05 -15.39
C ASP A 389 -10.67 -15.46 -14.68
N ASP A 390 -10.58 -16.36 -13.70
CA ASP A 390 -11.72 -17.07 -13.12
C ASP A 390 -12.78 -16.20 -12.42
N GLY A 391 -12.45 -14.95 -12.09
CA GLY A 391 -13.34 -14.02 -11.38
C GLY A 391 -13.61 -14.39 -9.92
N VAL A 392 -12.86 -15.35 -9.38
CA VAL A 392 -12.99 -15.84 -8.00
C VAL A 392 -11.74 -15.52 -7.19
N VAL A 393 -10.58 -15.91 -7.71
CA VAL A 393 -9.26 -15.62 -7.12
C VAL A 393 -8.54 -14.61 -7.99
N TRP A 394 -8.67 -14.71 -9.32
CA TRP A 394 -8.11 -13.76 -10.27
C TRP A 394 -9.17 -12.79 -10.80
N PRO A 395 -8.77 -11.58 -11.23
CA PRO A 395 -9.71 -10.64 -11.86
C PRO A 395 -10.37 -11.25 -13.10
N THR A 396 -11.66 -10.98 -13.28
CA THR A 396 -12.37 -11.36 -14.52
C THR A 396 -11.82 -10.56 -15.69
N ASP A 397 -11.43 -11.25 -16.76
CA ASP A 397 -11.05 -10.63 -18.01
C ASP A 397 -12.20 -9.81 -18.63
N ASN A 398 -11.86 -8.67 -19.24
CA ASN A 398 -12.76 -7.82 -20.01
C ASN A 398 -12.40 -7.73 -21.50
N GLY A 399 -11.30 -8.37 -21.93
CA GLY A 399 -10.83 -8.40 -23.30
C GLY A 399 -10.24 -7.08 -23.79
N ASP A 400 -9.82 -6.19 -22.89
CA ASP A 400 -9.07 -4.97 -23.23
C ASP A 400 -8.08 -4.47 -22.16
N SER A 401 -8.14 -4.96 -20.92
CA SER A 401 -7.29 -4.51 -19.82
C SER A 401 -6.17 -5.49 -19.47
N SER A 402 -5.04 -4.95 -19.02
CA SER A 402 -4.03 -5.72 -18.28
C SER A 402 -4.48 -6.02 -16.85
N VAL A 403 -3.85 -7.02 -16.24
CA VAL A 403 -3.88 -7.25 -14.79
C VAL A 403 -2.55 -6.81 -14.18
N PHE A 404 -2.61 -6.21 -12.99
CA PHE A 404 -1.44 -5.68 -12.29
C PHE A 404 -1.44 -6.11 -10.82
N LEU A 405 -0.24 -6.20 -10.25
CA LEU A 405 -0.04 -6.43 -8.83
C LEU A 405 -0.31 -5.13 -8.07
N LEU A 406 -1.30 -5.13 -7.18
CA LEU A 406 -1.74 -3.93 -6.45
C LEU A 406 -0.62 -3.30 -5.62
N ASP A 407 0.24 -4.15 -5.04
CA ASP A 407 1.38 -3.75 -4.21
C ASP A 407 2.58 -4.64 -4.54
N LEU A 408 3.71 -4.04 -4.88
CA LEU A 408 4.94 -4.78 -5.18
C LEU A 408 5.48 -5.60 -3.98
N SER A 409 5.03 -5.30 -2.76
CA SER A 409 5.33 -6.08 -1.55
C SER A 409 4.45 -7.32 -1.39
N ALA A 410 3.31 -7.36 -2.09
CA ALA A 410 2.34 -8.43 -1.97
C ALA A 410 2.84 -9.74 -2.57
N ASP A 411 2.31 -10.85 -2.08
CA ASP A 411 2.61 -12.17 -2.65
C ASP A 411 2.00 -12.28 -4.04
N ALA A 412 2.84 -12.13 -5.06
CA ALA A 412 2.42 -12.22 -6.46
C ALA A 412 1.83 -13.60 -6.83
N THR A 413 2.04 -14.64 -6.03
CA THR A 413 1.44 -15.97 -6.27
C THR A 413 -0.01 -16.07 -5.82
N ASP A 414 -0.50 -15.11 -5.04
CA ASP A 414 -1.89 -15.01 -4.63
C ASP A 414 -2.67 -14.08 -5.58
N GLY A 415 -3.63 -14.65 -6.33
CA GLY A 415 -4.41 -13.91 -7.31
C GLY A 415 -5.25 -12.77 -6.71
N PHE A 416 -5.56 -12.81 -5.40
CA PHE A 416 -6.28 -11.70 -4.74
C PHE A 416 -5.47 -10.39 -4.69
N ASN A 417 -4.15 -10.47 -4.86
CA ASN A 417 -3.27 -9.30 -4.93
C ASN A 417 -3.21 -8.68 -6.34
N TRP A 418 -3.87 -9.31 -7.32
CA TRP A 418 -3.93 -8.83 -8.69
C TRP A 418 -5.27 -8.18 -8.98
N LEU A 419 -5.25 -7.07 -9.71
CA LEU A 419 -6.44 -6.34 -10.13
C LEU A 419 -6.42 -6.11 -11.64
N LEU A 420 -7.60 -5.95 -12.23
CA LEU A 420 -7.76 -5.54 -13.62
C LEU A 420 -7.65 -4.02 -13.71
N HIS A 421 -6.87 -3.50 -14.64
CA HIS A 421 -6.86 -2.07 -14.89
C HIS A 421 -8.21 -1.58 -15.42
N THR A 422 -8.62 -0.40 -14.97
CA THR A 422 -9.72 0.36 -15.58
C THR A 422 -9.25 1.78 -15.85
N ALA A 423 -9.69 2.38 -16.97
CA ALA A 423 -9.21 3.71 -17.35
C ALA A 423 -9.62 4.75 -16.29
N GLY A 424 -8.63 5.40 -15.68
CA GLY A 424 -8.84 6.33 -14.56
C GLY A 424 -9.02 5.65 -13.20
N ASP A 425 -8.59 4.40 -13.05
CA ASP A 425 -8.43 3.78 -11.74
C ASP A 425 -7.33 4.47 -10.91
N PHE A 426 -7.32 4.16 -9.62
CA PHE A 426 -6.33 4.68 -8.67
C PHE A 426 -4.90 4.20 -8.92
N ALA A 427 -4.72 3.15 -9.73
CA ALA A 427 -3.40 2.69 -10.13
C ALA A 427 -2.83 3.53 -11.30
N GLY A 428 -3.61 4.45 -11.84
CA GLY A 428 -3.20 5.35 -12.92
C GLY A 428 -3.50 4.80 -14.32
N GLY A 429 -4.41 3.81 -14.43
CA GLY A 429 -4.83 3.11 -15.64
C GLY A 429 -5.11 4.05 -16.81
N ARG A 430 -4.42 3.83 -17.94
CA ARG A 430 -4.49 4.68 -19.12
C ARG A 430 -4.98 3.89 -20.31
N ASN A 431 -5.71 4.57 -21.18
CA ASN A 431 -6.02 4.03 -22.50
C ASN A 431 -4.79 4.16 -23.40
N ALA A 432 -4.38 3.06 -24.01
CA ALA A 432 -3.46 3.10 -25.14
C ALA A 432 -4.00 4.04 -26.22
N ALA A 433 -3.13 4.89 -26.76
CA ALA A 433 -3.42 5.70 -27.92
C ALA A 433 -3.50 4.82 -29.18
N ALA A 434 -4.25 5.29 -30.16
CA ALA A 434 -4.22 4.67 -31.48
C ALA A 434 -2.84 4.88 -32.12
N ALA A 435 -2.23 3.80 -32.62
CA ALA A 435 -0.93 3.80 -33.26
C ALA A 435 -1.07 3.48 -34.76
N PHE A 436 -0.28 4.17 -35.58
CA PHE A 436 -0.39 4.11 -37.04
C PHE A 436 0.96 3.88 -37.72
N GLY A 437 1.01 2.92 -38.64
CA GLY A 437 2.05 2.82 -39.65
C GLY A 437 1.56 3.41 -40.98
N SER A 438 1.62 2.62 -42.05
CA SER A 438 0.90 2.95 -43.30
C SER A 438 -0.61 2.68 -43.22
N VAL A 439 -1.01 1.88 -42.23
CA VAL A 439 -2.38 1.56 -41.81
C VAL A 439 -2.38 1.60 -40.27
N GLU A 440 -3.56 1.74 -39.66
CA GLU A 440 -3.74 1.54 -38.22
C GLU A 440 -3.20 0.17 -37.78
N ILE A 441 -2.38 0.16 -36.74
CA ILE A 441 -1.76 -1.04 -36.16
C ILE A 441 -2.20 -1.28 -34.72
N HIS A 442 -2.71 -0.23 -34.05
CA HIS A 442 -3.40 -0.30 -32.77
C HIS A 442 -4.62 0.62 -32.84
N PRO A 443 -5.85 0.12 -32.58
CA PRO A 443 -7.06 0.96 -32.56
C PRO A 443 -7.16 1.88 -31.33
N GLY A 444 -6.19 1.83 -30.41
CA GLY A 444 -6.27 2.40 -29.07
C GLY A 444 -7.28 1.68 -28.17
N GLY A 445 -7.41 2.15 -26.93
CA GLY A 445 -8.44 1.73 -25.98
C GLY A 445 -8.22 0.38 -25.30
N ASP A 446 -7.04 -0.23 -25.45
CA ASP A 446 -6.56 -1.18 -24.45
C ASP A 446 -6.17 -0.41 -23.19
N VAL A 447 -6.28 -1.00 -22.01
CA VAL A 447 -6.11 -0.29 -20.73
C VAL A 447 -4.99 -0.92 -19.91
N GLY A 448 -4.05 -0.10 -19.43
CA GLY A 448 -2.95 -0.54 -18.55
C GLY A 448 -2.07 0.62 -18.08
N THR A 449 -0.98 0.30 -17.36
CA THR A 449 0.01 1.27 -16.86
C THR A 449 1.47 0.93 -17.19
N PRO A 450 1.78 0.50 -18.43
CA PRO A 450 3.14 0.06 -18.77
C PRO A 450 4.20 1.13 -18.44
N GLY A 451 5.21 0.73 -17.68
CA GLY A 451 6.34 1.54 -17.22
C GLY A 451 5.98 2.56 -16.15
N SER A 452 4.75 2.57 -15.65
CA SER A 452 4.26 3.50 -14.66
C SER A 452 3.90 2.75 -13.40
N PHE A 453 4.82 2.71 -12.45
CA PHE A 453 4.42 2.37 -11.09
C PHE A 453 3.88 3.62 -10.42
N THR A 454 2.66 3.54 -9.91
CA THR A 454 2.35 4.27 -8.68
C THR A 454 2.96 3.49 -7.50
N ALA A 455 4.26 3.25 -7.57
CA ALA A 455 5.08 2.82 -6.45
C ALA A 455 5.84 4.08 -6.05
N GLY A 456 5.38 4.75 -4.99
CA GLY A 456 6.17 5.79 -4.34
C GLY A 456 7.43 5.17 -3.72
N GLY A 457 8.43 4.89 -4.54
CA GLY A 457 9.76 4.50 -4.11
C GLY A 457 10.58 5.75 -3.90
N ASN A 458 10.63 6.24 -2.67
CA ASN A 458 11.58 7.30 -2.34
C ASN A 458 13.01 6.77 -2.52
N ASP A 459 13.86 7.43 -3.31
CA ASP A 459 15.23 6.97 -3.60
C ASP A 459 16.24 8.14 -3.65
N ALA A 460 17.20 8.15 -2.74
CA ALA A 460 18.19 9.21 -2.61
C ALA A 460 19.60 8.81 -3.07
N ASP A 461 19.74 7.67 -3.75
CA ASP A 461 20.94 7.26 -4.51
C ASP A 461 20.87 7.91 -5.90
N PHE A 462 21.40 9.11 -6.04
CA PHE A 462 21.25 9.94 -7.24
C PHE A 462 22.30 9.68 -8.31
N ASP A 463 23.42 9.04 -7.99
CA ASP A 463 24.41 8.60 -8.97
C ASP A 463 24.39 7.10 -9.30
N ASP A 464 23.39 6.40 -8.75
CA ASP A 464 23.05 4.99 -8.97
C ASP A 464 24.23 4.04 -8.67
N ASP A 465 25.11 4.40 -7.73
CA ASP A 465 26.29 3.61 -7.40
C ASP A 465 26.04 2.55 -6.32
N GLY A 466 24.82 2.53 -5.77
CA GLY A 466 24.31 1.52 -4.85
C GLY A 466 24.50 1.88 -3.38
N ASP A 467 24.98 3.08 -3.06
CA ASP A 467 25.12 3.56 -1.69
C ASP A 467 24.80 5.04 -1.52
N VAL A 468 23.78 5.36 -0.71
CA VAL A 468 23.47 6.78 -0.41
C VAL A 468 24.57 7.42 0.43
N ASP A 469 25.37 8.28 -0.17
CA ASP A 469 26.61 8.80 0.41
C ASP A 469 26.83 10.31 0.17
N ALA A 470 28.06 10.80 0.37
CA ALA A 470 28.36 12.23 0.20
C ALA A 470 28.31 12.70 -1.26
N THR A 471 28.36 11.79 -2.23
CA THR A 471 28.27 12.02 -3.66
C THR A 471 26.83 12.33 -4.04
N ASP A 472 25.86 11.58 -3.51
CA ASP A 472 24.43 11.89 -3.64
C ASP A 472 24.07 13.21 -3.00
N LEU A 473 24.62 13.49 -1.83
CA LEU A 473 24.40 14.78 -1.18
C LEU A 473 24.84 15.92 -2.11
N ALA A 474 25.98 15.77 -2.77
CA ALA A 474 26.47 16.76 -3.71
C ALA A 474 25.56 16.89 -4.94
N THR A 475 24.94 15.80 -5.40
CA THR A 475 23.94 15.80 -6.49
C THR A 475 22.69 16.57 -6.09
N TRP A 476 22.15 16.33 -4.89
CA TRP A 476 21.03 17.11 -4.35
C TRP A 476 21.38 18.59 -4.12
N GLU A 477 22.54 18.88 -3.49
CA GLU A 477 22.99 20.24 -3.22
C GLU A 477 23.13 21.08 -4.50
N ALA A 478 23.51 20.45 -5.62
CA ALA A 478 23.63 21.11 -6.91
C ALA A 478 22.28 21.50 -7.52
N ALA A 479 21.20 20.79 -7.20
CA ALA A 479 19.85 21.03 -7.70
C ALA A 479 18.95 21.79 -6.70
N PHE A 480 19.38 21.94 -5.45
CA PHE A 480 18.57 22.50 -4.36
C PHE A 480 17.88 23.84 -4.71
N GLY A 481 16.55 23.87 -4.54
CA GLY A 481 15.68 24.99 -4.85
C GLY A 481 15.30 25.12 -6.33
N GLY A 482 15.56 24.10 -7.13
CA GLY A 482 15.27 24.04 -8.56
C GLY A 482 14.59 22.74 -8.99
N ALA A 483 14.27 22.64 -10.28
CA ALA A 483 13.72 21.42 -10.87
C ALA A 483 14.77 20.30 -10.83
N ALA A 484 14.33 19.10 -10.52
CA ALA A 484 15.17 17.92 -10.39
C ALA A 484 14.46 16.69 -10.98
N THR A 485 15.21 15.61 -11.11
CA THR A 485 14.81 14.29 -11.55
C THR A 485 15.43 13.28 -10.60
N ALA A 486 15.01 12.01 -10.65
CA ALA A 486 15.56 10.97 -9.79
C ALA A 486 17.10 10.91 -9.82
N ALA A 487 17.76 11.21 -10.95
CA ALA A 487 19.24 11.24 -11.04
C ALA A 487 19.88 12.59 -10.72
N THR A 488 19.10 13.60 -10.35
CA THR A 488 19.58 14.99 -10.15
C THR A 488 19.03 15.61 -8.87
N GLY A 489 18.75 14.82 -7.84
CA GLY A 489 18.40 15.31 -6.52
C GLY A 489 16.91 15.30 -6.15
N ASP A 490 16.07 14.57 -6.88
CA ASP A 490 14.62 14.43 -6.60
C ASP A 490 14.35 13.05 -5.99
N ALA A 491 14.49 12.92 -4.67
CA ALA A 491 14.38 11.64 -3.99
C ALA A 491 12.94 11.24 -3.70
N ASP A 492 12.01 12.19 -3.60
CA ASP A 492 10.58 11.90 -3.42
C ASP A 492 9.79 11.90 -4.74
N GLY A 493 10.46 12.18 -5.87
CA GLY A 493 9.88 12.15 -7.21
C GLY A 493 8.93 13.32 -7.52
N ASN A 494 9.00 14.42 -6.76
CA ASN A 494 8.14 15.59 -6.89
C ASN A 494 8.58 16.59 -7.99
N GLY A 495 9.70 16.32 -8.66
CA GLY A 495 10.27 17.12 -9.75
C GLY A 495 11.07 18.34 -9.30
N VAL A 496 11.34 18.51 -8.00
CA VAL A 496 12.17 19.58 -7.42
C VAL A 496 13.10 19.04 -6.34
N ALA A 497 14.33 19.57 -6.25
CA ALA A 497 15.24 19.22 -5.17
C ALA A 497 15.05 20.19 -4.00
N ASP A 498 14.44 19.75 -2.91
CA ASP A 498 14.18 20.55 -1.73
C ASP A 498 14.44 19.82 -0.40
N GLY A 499 13.94 20.37 0.70
CA GLY A 499 14.18 19.81 2.03
C GLY A 499 13.57 18.42 2.25
N ALA A 500 12.55 18.03 1.49
CA ALA A 500 11.96 16.69 1.55
C ALA A 500 12.93 15.63 1.01
N ASP A 501 13.63 15.93 -0.08
CA ASP A 501 14.65 15.05 -0.66
C ASP A 501 15.87 14.92 0.24
N PHE A 502 16.29 16.01 0.87
CA PHE A 502 17.38 15.96 1.83
C PHE A 502 17.05 15.10 3.05
N LEU A 503 15.78 15.12 3.51
CA LEU A 503 15.32 14.24 4.58
C LEU A 503 15.33 12.77 4.15
N LEU A 504 15.05 12.47 2.89
CA LEU A 504 15.19 11.13 2.32
C LEU A 504 16.64 10.69 2.26
N TRP A 505 17.53 11.54 1.73
CA TRP A 505 18.97 11.31 1.74
C TRP A 505 19.49 11.02 3.15
N GLN A 506 19.09 11.81 4.15
CA GLN A 506 19.48 11.57 5.55
C GLN A 506 19.01 10.23 6.11
N ARG A 507 17.83 9.75 5.69
CA ARG A 507 17.26 8.48 6.13
C ARG A 507 17.89 7.29 5.44
N GLN A 508 18.30 7.45 4.18
CA GLN A 508 18.85 6.38 3.37
C GLN A 508 20.38 6.34 3.43
N TYR A 509 21.03 7.37 3.99
CA TYR A 509 22.49 7.46 4.13
C TYR A 509 23.12 6.15 4.65
N THR A 510 23.92 5.52 3.80
CA THR A 510 24.58 4.24 4.05
C THR A 510 26.05 4.41 4.45
N GLY A 511 26.60 5.62 4.33
CA GLY A 511 27.97 5.93 4.73
C GLY A 511 28.24 5.74 6.22
N ALA A 512 29.53 5.57 6.57
CA ALA A 512 29.94 5.36 7.95
C ALA A 512 29.61 6.59 8.81
N LEU A 513 28.69 6.43 9.78
CA LEU A 513 28.38 7.47 10.76
C LEU A 513 29.68 8.02 11.36
N PRO A 514 29.89 9.35 11.38
CA PRO A 514 31.08 9.92 12.00
C PRO A 514 31.12 9.47 13.46
N ALA A 515 32.24 8.85 13.85
CA ALA A 515 32.44 8.43 15.22
C ALA A 515 32.16 9.61 16.15
N VAL A 516 31.13 9.48 16.99
CA VAL A 516 30.82 10.47 18.02
C VAL A 516 32.00 10.50 18.98
N GLY A 517 32.92 11.44 18.74
CA GLY A 517 34.00 11.72 19.66
C GLY A 517 33.38 12.02 21.01
N ALA A 518 33.79 11.28 22.05
CA ALA A 518 33.27 11.44 23.40
C ALA A 518 33.19 12.93 23.75
N VAL A 519 31.97 13.43 23.88
CA VAL A 519 31.72 14.80 24.31
C VAL A 519 32.37 14.95 25.68
N PRO A 520 33.34 15.85 25.87
CA PRO A 520 33.93 16.06 27.19
C PRO A 520 32.80 16.42 28.15
N GLU A 521 32.61 15.60 29.19
CA GLU A 521 31.53 15.82 30.15
C GLU A 521 31.58 17.27 30.67
N PRO A 522 30.43 17.97 30.74
CA PRO A 522 30.42 19.34 31.19
C PRO A 522 31.00 19.42 32.60
N THR A 523 31.77 20.47 32.84
CA THR A 523 32.42 20.88 34.08
C THR A 523 31.48 21.06 35.29
N ALA A 524 30.26 20.52 35.26
CA ALA A 524 29.29 20.48 36.33
C ALA A 524 29.87 19.82 37.60
N VAL A 525 30.66 18.74 37.48
CA VAL A 525 31.33 18.12 38.64
C VAL A 525 32.42 19.05 39.20
N ALA A 526 33.15 19.77 38.33
CA ALA A 526 34.16 20.74 38.76
C ALA A 526 33.53 21.98 39.43
N LEU A 527 32.35 22.43 38.95
CA LEU A 527 31.58 23.52 39.55
C LEU A 527 30.90 23.11 40.86
N LEU A 528 30.46 21.86 40.99
CA LEU A 528 29.92 21.32 42.24
C LEU A 528 31.01 21.24 43.32
N LEU A 529 32.22 20.81 42.95
CA LEU A 529 33.37 20.75 43.87
C LEU A 529 33.90 22.15 44.23
N ALA A 530 33.90 23.10 43.28
CA ALA A 530 34.25 24.50 43.57
C ALA A 530 33.20 25.20 44.45
N GLY A 531 31.91 24.90 44.27
CA GLY A 531 30.82 25.41 45.10
C GLY A 531 30.86 24.90 46.55
N LEU A 532 31.19 23.63 46.75
CA LEU A 532 31.32 23.04 48.09
C LEU A 532 32.53 23.60 48.87
N GLY A 533 33.62 23.97 48.18
CA GLY A 533 34.79 24.63 48.80
C GLY A 533 34.52 26.06 49.27
N ALA A 534 33.68 26.81 48.56
CA ALA A 534 33.31 28.20 48.93
C ALA A 534 32.38 28.25 50.17
N VAL A 535 31.52 27.25 50.36
CA VAL A 535 30.64 27.17 51.54
C VAL A 535 31.43 26.78 52.80
N ALA A 536 32.44 25.89 52.67
CA ALA A 536 33.29 25.48 53.79
C ALA A 536 34.20 26.61 54.31
N THR A 537 34.66 27.52 53.44
CA THR A 537 35.51 28.66 53.82
C THR A 537 34.70 29.85 54.36
N GLY A 538 33.46 30.03 53.94
CA GLY A 538 32.55 31.07 54.46
C GLY A 538 32.04 30.82 55.90
N LEU A 539 31.92 29.56 56.31
CA LEU A 539 31.50 29.19 57.68
C LEU A 539 32.64 29.34 58.71
N ALA A 540 33.91 29.33 58.27
CA ALA A 540 35.07 29.50 59.15
C ALA A 540 35.36 30.97 59.51
N SER A 541 34.94 31.95 58.70
CA SER A 541 35.22 33.38 58.97
C SER A 541 34.18 34.10 59.85
N ARG A 542 33.05 33.44 60.19
CA ARG A 542 32.00 33.97 61.07
C ARG A 542 32.15 33.60 62.56
N ARG A 543 33.29 33.05 62.97
CA ARG A 543 33.64 32.84 64.39
C ARG A 543 34.88 33.67 64.73
N ASN A 544 34.68 34.97 64.95
CA ASN A 544 35.50 35.84 65.81
C ASN A 544 34.66 37.03 66.27
#